data_AF-A0A645JI77-F1
#
_entry.id   AF-A0A645JI77-F1
#
_cell.length_a   1.000
_cell.length_b   1.000
_cell.length_c   1.000
_cell.angle_alpha   90.00
_cell.angle_beta   90.00
_cell.angle_gamma   90.00
#
_symmetry.space_group_name_H-M   'P 1'
#
loop_
_entity.id
_entity.type
_entity.pdbx_description
1 polymer ?
#
loop_
_entity_poly.entity_id
_entity_poly.type
_entity_poly.pdbx_seq_one_letter_code
_entity_poly.pdbx_strand_id
1 'polypeptide(L)' 'MRDIEQKIREVNGTMAMEGMPLTEADKENMRAVLRGDVSYQEMKKRILADYQPRKDMDYERE' A
#
# COMPACT_ATOMS: atom_id res chain seq x y z
N MET A 1 -17.63 5.03 6.84
CA MET A 1 -16.43 5.79 7.27
C MET A 1 -15.80 5.24 8.54
N ARG A 2 -16.52 5.08 9.68
CA ARG A 2 -15.92 4.53 10.92
C ARG A 2 -15.28 3.14 10.74
N ASP A 3 -15.90 2.25 9.97
CA ASP A 3 -15.37 0.91 9.67
C ASP A 3 -14.08 0.93 8.83
N ILE A 4 -13.96 1.85 7.88
CA ILE A 4 -12.77 1.98 7.03
C ILE A 4 -11.55 2.45 7.85
N GLU A 5 -11.72 3.52 8.63
CA GLU A 5 -10.61 4.03 9.46
C GLU A 5 -10.22 3.06 10.58
N GLN A 6 -11.17 2.27 11.09
CA GLN A 6 -10.87 1.20 12.05
C GLN A 6 -10.00 0.12 11.41
N LYS A 7 -10.38 -0.39 10.22
CA LYS A 7 -9.58 -1.38 9.48
C LYS A 7 -8.17 -0.89 9.19
N ILE A 8 -8.03 0.36 8.76
CA ILE A 8 -6.71 0.97 8.50
C ILE A 8 -5.90 1.07 9.80
N ARG A 9 -6.53 1.45 10.91
CA ARG A 9 -5.87 1.53 12.22
C ARG A 9 -5.37 0.18 12.70
N GLU A 10 -6.17 -0.88 12.53
CA GLU A 10 -5.80 -2.25 12.90
C GLU A 10 -4.59 -2.73 12.10
N VAL A 11 -4.61 -2.57 10.77
CA VAL A 11 -3.46 -2.91 9.91
C VAL A 11 -2.23 -2.08 10.29
N ASN A 12 -2.38 -0.77 10.48
CA ASN A 12 -1.27 0.09 10.90
C ASN A 12 -0.69 -0.34 12.26
N GLY A 13 -1.54 -0.78 13.19
CA GLY A 13 -1.11 -1.29 14.50
C GLY A 13 -0.23 -2.52 14.35
N THR A 14 -0.65 -3.51 13.57
CA THR A 14 0.16 -4.71 13.28
C THR A 14 1.49 -4.35 12.60
N MET A 15 1.44 -3.50 11.59
CA MET A 15 2.62 -3.08 10.84
C MET A 15 3.61 -2.30 11.72
N ALA A 16 3.10 -1.44 12.61
CA ALA A 16 3.93 -0.69 13.56
C ALA A 16 4.59 -1.59 14.63
N MET A 17 3.93 -2.68 15.05
CA MET A 17 4.56 -3.66 15.97
C MET A 17 5.82 -4.30 15.37
N GLU A 18 5.86 -4.45 14.05
CA GLU A 18 7.02 -4.94 13.30
C GLU A 18 8.02 -3.82 12.92
N GLY A 19 7.83 -2.60 13.44
CA GLY A 19 8.67 -1.45 13.12
C GLY A 19 8.45 -0.86 11.72
N MET A 20 7.35 -1.22 11.04
CA MET A 20 7.03 -0.82 9.68
C MET A 20 5.68 -0.10 9.58
N PRO A 21 5.44 1.02 10.29
CA PRO A 21 4.14 1.70 10.26
C PRO A 21 3.75 2.11 8.83
N LEU A 22 2.43 2.10 8.54
CA LEU A 22 1.93 2.53 7.24
C LEU A 22 2.23 4.01 7.01
N THR A 23 2.66 4.34 5.79
CA THR A 23 2.78 5.73 5.35
C THR A 23 1.41 6.35 5.13
N GLU A 24 1.33 7.68 5.04
CA GLU A 24 0.08 8.35 4.69
C GLU A 24 -0.39 7.98 3.27
N ALA A 25 0.54 7.73 2.35
CA ALA A 25 0.22 7.24 1.00
C ALA A 25 -0.43 5.86 1.04
N ASP A 26 0.09 4.94 1.86
CA ASP A 26 -0.51 3.61 2.04
C ASP A 26 -1.93 3.71 2.58
N LYS A 27 -2.14 4.55 3.61
CA LYS A 27 -3.46 4.77 4.21
C LYS A 27 -4.44 5.34 3.20
N GLU A 28 -4.03 6.30 2.39
CA GLU A 28 -4.89 6.89 1.36
C GLU A 28 -5.23 5.89 0.25
N ASN A 29 -4.25 5.09 -0.18
CA ASN A 29 -4.48 4.00 -1.14
C ASN A 29 -5.49 2.97 -0.59
N MET A 30 -5.37 2.60 0.70
CA MET A 30 -6.33 1.73 1.36
C MET A 30 -7.73 2.35 1.42
N ARG A 31 -7.85 3.65 1.72
CA ARG A 31 -9.15 4.36 1.71
C ARG A 31 -9.79 4.32 0.34
N ALA A 32 -9.04 4.64 -0.72
CA ALA A 32 -9.56 4.65 -2.09
C ALA A 32 -10.10 3.27 -2.50
N VAL A 33 -9.41 2.20 -2.12
CA VAL A 33 -9.88 0.83 -2.38
C VAL A 33 -11.12 0.48 -1.56
N LEU A 34 -11.12 0.78 -0.25
CA LEU A 34 -12.22 0.43 0.65
C LEU A 34 -13.49 1.26 0.41
N ARG A 35 -13.37 2.45 -0.18
CA ARG A 35 -14.50 3.28 -0.63
C ARG A 35 -15.07 2.85 -1.99
N GLY A 36 -14.31 2.06 -2.76
CA GLY A 36 -14.66 1.67 -4.12
C GLY A 36 -14.24 2.68 -5.20
N ASP A 37 -13.50 3.73 -4.84
CA ASP A 37 -12.98 4.73 -5.78
C ASP A 37 -11.97 4.12 -6.76
N VAL A 38 -11.25 3.09 -6.32
CA VAL A 38 -10.30 2.32 -7.13
C VAL A 38 -10.46 0.82 -6.83
N SER A 39 -10.49 -0.02 -7.87
CA SER A 39 -10.54 -1.47 -7.66
C SER A 39 -9.22 -2.00 -7.07
N TYR A 40 -9.30 -3.10 -6.30
CA TYR A 40 -8.10 -3.77 -5.78
C TYR A 40 -7.05 -4.08 -6.86
N GLN A 41 -7.49 -4.58 -8.02
CA GLN A 41 -6.58 -4.93 -9.12
C GLN A 41 -5.89 -3.71 -9.72
N GLU A 42 -6.60 -2.60 -9.83
CA GLU A 42 -6.04 -1.34 -10.32
C GLU A 42 -5.04 -0.74 -9.33
N MET A 43 -5.36 -0.72 -8.04
CA MET A 43 -4.42 -0.23 -7.02
C MET A 43 -3.15 -1.08 -6.98
N LYS A 44 -3.28 -2.42 -7.05
CA LYS A 44 -2.13 -3.33 -7.13
C LYS A 44 -1.23 -3.01 -8.33
N LYS A 45 -1.82 -2.75 -9.51
CA LYS A 45 -1.05 -2.37 -10.71
C LYS A 45 -0.28 -1.06 -10.49
N ARG A 46 -0.90 -0.04 -9.89
CA ARG A 46 -0.26 1.25 -9.62
C ARG A 46 0.94 1.11 -8.70
N ILE A 47 0.76 0.43 -7.57
CA ILE A 47 1.85 0.15 -6.63
C ILE A 47 2.99 -0.57 -7.35
N LEU A 48 2.71 -1.64 -8.11
CA LEU A 48 3.75 -2.38 -8.82
C LEU A 48 4.44 -1.56 -9.93
N ALA A 49 3.75 -0.61 -10.57
CA ALA A 49 4.33 0.30 -11.54
C ALA A 49 5.31 1.28 -10.89
N ASP A 50 4.99 1.79 -9.69
CA ASP A 50 5.87 2.68 -8.93
C ASP A 50 7.13 1.95 -8.43
N TYR A 51 7.01 0.65 -8.13
CA TYR A 51 8.12 -0.22 -7.75
C TYR A 51 8.84 -0.86 -8.93
N GLN A 52 8.41 -0.63 -10.17
CA GLN A 52 9.07 -1.21 -11.32
C GLN A 52 10.51 -0.68 -11.33
N PRO A 53 11.53 -1.54 -11.11
CA PRO A 53 12.90 -1.07 -11.10
C PRO A 53 13.12 -0.42 -12.45
N ARG A 54 13.60 0.83 -12.41
CA ARG A 54 14.06 1.49 -13.63
C ARG A 54 14.97 0.49 -14.35
N LYS A 55 14.81 0.37 -15.68
CA LYS A 55 15.53 -0.62 -16.51
C LYS A 55 17.07 -0.51 -16.44
N ASP A 56 17.60 0.49 -15.74
CA ASP A 56 19.01 0.76 -15.48
C ASP A 56 19.54 0.12 -14.18
N MET A 57 18.69 -0.48 -13.34
CA MET A 57 19.11 -1.23 -12.15
C MET A 57 19.23 -2.71 -12.50
N ASP A 58 20.37 -3.10 -13.07
CA ASP A 58 20.81 -4.48 -13.12
C ASP A 58 20.96 -4.97 -11.67
N TYR A 59 19.95 -5.70 -11.19
CA TYR A 59 20.13 -6.54 -10.01
C TYR A 59 21.13 -7.62 -10.41
N GLU A 60 22.39 -7.43 -10.02
CA GLU A 60 23.40 -8.49 -10.05
C GLU A 60 22.79 -9.71 -9.35
N ARG A 61 22.51 -10.74 -10.15
CA ARG A 61 22.15 -12.06 -9.62
C ARG A 61 23.45 -12.67 -9.12
N GLU A 62 23.63 -12.69 -7.80
CA GLU A 62 24.58 -13.58 -7.13
C GLU A 62 24.17 -15.05 -7.32
#